data_AF-C0EXN9-F1
#
_entry.id   AF-C0EXN9-F1
#
_cell.length_a   1.000
_cell.length_b   1.000
_cell.length_c   1.000
_cell.angle_alpha   90.00
_cell.angle_beta   90.00
_cell.angle_gamma   90.00
#
_symmetry.space_group_name_H-M   'P 1'
#
loop_
_entity.id
_entity.type
_entity.pdbx_description
1 polymer ?
#
loop_
_entity_poly.entity_id
_entity_poly.type
_entity_poly.pdbx_seq_one_letter_code
_entity_poly.pdbx_strand_id
1 'polypeptide(L)'
;MNSFKKTYKYVSEIRPYSYQKNEKKLREIVTETIIPSPVYEEKSTQILECVQKLKQADLSVIQRQKLRNQIMKYTVNVPYYHWKSYQDALNSKKTSGRKAKYYEPIQIGKYEKIKVMECNYDKKGYSPIEWTKKTEDNE
;
A
#
# COMPACT_ATOMS: atom_id res chain seq x y z
N MET A 1 -8.24 15.63 10.91
CA MET A 1 -8.36 14.91 12.21
C MET A 1 -9.72 14.23 12.44
N ASN A 2 -10.71 14.36 11.54
CA ASN A 2 -12.06 13.79 11.73
C ASN A 2 -12.24 12.34 11.24
N SER A 3 -11.37 11.85 10.34
CA SER A 3 -11.49 10.49 9.81
C SER A 3 -11.10 9.44 10.86
N PHE A 4 -9.98 9.65 11.58
CA PHE A 4 -9.53 8.72 12.62
C PHE A 4 -10.55 8.54 13.75
N LYS A 5 -11.10 9.64 14.29
CA LYS A 5 -12.12 9.57 15.35
C LYS A 5 -13.38 8.82 14.90
N LYS A 6 -13.80 9.00 13.64
CA LYS A 6 -14.95 8.29 13.06
C LYS A 6 -14.67 6.80 12.92
N THR A 7 -13.52 6.44 12.36
CA THR A 7 -13.12 5.02 12.20
C THR A 7 -12.92 4.34 13.55
N TYR A 8 -12.27 5.00 14.51
CA TYR A 8 -12.06 4.46 15.85
C TYR A 8 -13.40 4.20 16.56
N LYS A 9 -14.32 5.17 16.54
CA LYS A 9 -15.66 5.02 17.11
C LYS A 9 -16.42 3.86 16.48
N TYR A 10 -16.39 3.76 15.14
CA TYR A 10 -17.02 2.66 14.42
C TYR A 10 -16.48 1.28 14.83
N VAL A 11 -15.17 1.15 15.01
CA VAL A 11 -14.52 -0.11 15.42
C VAL A 11 -14.82 -0.43 16.88
N SER A 12 -14.73 0.54 17.78
CA SER A 12 -14.99 0.34 19.22
C SER A 12 -16.43 -0.09 19.53
N GLU A 13 -17.36 0.25 18.65
CA GLU A 13 -18.78 -0.10 18.80
C GLU A 13 -19.12 -1.49 18.24
N ILE A 14 -18.16 -2.19 17.59
CA ILE A 14 -18.38 -3.55 17.07
C ILE A 14 -18.43 -4.55 18.23
N ARG A 15 -19.63 -5.04 18.57
CA ARG A 15 -19.80 -6.15 19.52
C ARG A 15 -19.74 -7.50 18.80
N PRO A 16 -18.87 -8.44 19.23
CA PRO A 16 -18.82 -9.79 18.67
C PRO A 16 -20.20 -10.47 18.72
N TYR A 17 -20.56 -11.21 17.67
CA TYR A 17 -21.80 -11.99 17.57
C TYR A 17 -23.12 -11.19 17.66
N SER A 18 -23.05 -9.85 17.68
CA SER A 18 -24.25 -8.99 17.74
C SER A 18 -24.81 -8.60 16.36
N TYR A 19 -24.05 -8.86 15.29
CA TYR A 19 -24.41 -8.43 13.95
C TYR A 19 -24.96 -9.58 13.12
N GLN A 20 -26.09 -9.35 12.45
CA GLN A 20 -26.55 -10.23 11.39
C GLN A 20 -25.55 -10.19 10.21
N LYS A 21 -25.47 -11.28 9.44
CA LYS A 21 -24.51 -11.49 8.33
C LYS A 21 -24.47 -10.35 7.29
N ASN A 22 -25.46 -9.46 7.30
CA ASN A 22 -25.65 -8.34 6.36
C ASN A 22 -25.68 -6.95 7.03
N GLU A 23 -25.46 -6.84 8.34
CA GLU A 23 -25.70 -5.62 9.12
C GLU A 23 -24.51 -4.63 9.08
N LYS A 24 -23.28 -5.14 8.89
CA LYS A 24 -22.08 -4.34 8.64
C LYS A 24 -21.33 -4.87 7.42
N LYS A 25 -21.07 -4.00 6.43
CA LYS A 25 -20.23 -4.33 5.27
C LYS A 25 -18.76 -4.39 5.70
N LEU A 26 -18.34 -5.50 6.30
CA LEU A 26 -16.93 -5.82 6.58
C LEU A 26 -16.04 -5.77 5.33
N ARG A 27 -16.65 -5.74 4.14
CA ARG A 27 -16.01 -5.60 2.82
C ARG A 27 -15.54 -4.18 2.48
N GLU A 28 -15.83 -3.17 3.31
CA GLU A 28 -15.28 -1.80 3.17
C GLU A 28 -13.90 -1.69 3.84
N ILE A 29 -13.04 -2.69 3.68
CA ILE A 29 -11.63 -2.52 4.04
C ILE A 29 -11.06 -1.58 2.99
N VAL A 30 -10.79 -0.34 3.39
CA VAL A 30 -10.07 0.62 2.56
C VAL A 30 -8.76 -0.04 2.11
N THR A 31 -8.55 -0.15 0.81
CA THR A 31 -7.30 -0.65 0.23
C THR A 31 -6.46 0.50 -0.29
N GLU A 32 -5.16 0.29 -0.30
CA GLU A 32 -4.19 1.17 -0.94
C GLU A 32 -3.55 0.43 -2.11
N THR A 33 -3.44 1.10 -3.26
CA THR A 33 -2.72 0.56 -4.42
C THR A 33 -1.24 0.90 -4.29
N ILE A 34 -0.39 -0.13 -4.23
CA ILE A 34 1.06 0.01 -4.06
C ILE A 34 1.82 -0.81 -5.10
N ILE A 35 3.06 -0.44 -5.38
CA ILE A 35 4.03 -1.32 -6.05
C ILE A 35 4.84 -2.02 -4.94
N PRO A 36 4.85 -3.36 -4.89
CA PRO A 36 5.67 -4.11 -3.96
C PRO A 36 7.16 -3.85 -4.18
N SER A 37 7.95 -3.71 -3.11
CA SER A 37 9.39 -3.48 -3.24
C SER A 37 10.13 -4.52 -4.08
N PRO A 38 9.86 -5.84 -4.01
CA PRO A 38 10.58 -6.81 -4.84
C PRO A 38 10.31 -6.60 -6.33
N VAL A 39 9.07 -6.25 -6.69
CA VAL A 39 8.66 -5.95 -8.07
C VAL A 39 9.30 -4.65 -8.55
N TYR A 40 9.31 -3.63 -7.69
CA TYR A 40 9.95 -2.36 -8.00
C TYR A 40 11.45 -2.54 -8.24
N GLU A 41 12.15 -3.29 -7.39
CA GLU A 41 13.58 -3.51 -7.54
C GLU A 41 13.91 -4.28 -8.83
N GLU A 42 13.17 -5.35 -9.13
CA GLU A 42 13.38 -6.16 -10.35
C GLU A 42 13.03 -5.40 -11.63
N LYS A 43 11.96 -4.59 -11.63
CA LYS A 43 11.41 -3.92 -12.82
C LYS A 43 11.60 -2.40 -12.85
N SER A 44 12.44 -1.87 -11.97
CA SER A 44 12.66 -0.42 -11.78
C SER A 44 12.92 0.30 -13.09
N THR A 45 13.87 -0.19 -13.91
CA THR A 45 14.21 0.40 -15.21
C THR A 45 12.99 0.54 -16.12
N GLN A 46 12.21 -0.54 -16.27
CA GLN A 46 11.03 -0.54 -17.15
C GLN A 46 9.95 0.43 -16.64
N ILE A 47 9.74 0.46 -15.32
CA ILE A 47 8.76 1.36 -14.71
C ILE A 47 9.18 2.82 -14.92
N LEU A 48 10.45 3.14 -14.66
CA LEU A 48 10.98 4.50 -14.78
C LEU A 48 11.00 4.99 -16.24
N GLU A 49 11.32 4.11 -17.20
CA GLU A 49 11.19 4.42 -18.63
C GLU A 49 9.74 4.75 -19.03
N CYS A 50 8.76 3.98 -18.54
CA CYS A 50 7.35 4.26 -18.79
C CYS A 50 6.93 5.62 -18.21
N VAL A 51 7.42 5.95 -17.01
CA VAL A 51 7.18 7.24 -16.34
C VAL A 51 7.81 8.39 -17.13
N GLN A 52 9.04 8.22 -17.63
CA GLN A 52 9.70 9.22 -18.46
C GLN A 52 8.92 9.45 -19.76
N LYS A 53 8.46 8.39 -20.43
CA LYS A 53 7.58 8.49 -21.59
C LYS A 53 6.30 9.25 -21.26
N LEU A 54 5.66 8.97 -20.12
CA LEU A 54 4.43 9.67 -19.70
C LEU A 54 4.59 11.19 -19.51
N LYS A 55 5.81 11.68 -19.23
CA LYS A 55 6.10 13.12 -19.13
C LYS A 55 6.14 13.83 -20.48
N GLN A 56 6.22 13.09 -21.58
CA GLN A 56 6.20 13.66 -22.93
C GLN A 56 4.83 14.28 -23.24
N ALA A 57 4.87 15.49 -23.82
CA ALA A 57 3.69 16.31 -24.05
C ALA A 57 2.87 15.87 -25.27
N ASP A 58 3.50 15.20 -26.23
CA ASP A 58 2.99 14.79 -27.54
C ASP A 58 2.26 13.44 -27.54
N LEU A 59 2.16 12.77 -26.39
CA LEU A 59 1.45 11.49 -26.30
C LEU A 59 -0.05 11.64 -26.52
N SER A 60 -0.59 10.85 -27.46
CA SER A 60 -2.04 10.67 -27.60
C SER A 60 -2.66 10.05 -26.34
N VAL A 61 -3.97 10.26 -26.15
CA VAL A 61 -4.73 9.70 -25.02
C VAL A 61 -4.58 8.17 -24.95
N ILE A 62 -4.61 7.48 -26.09
CA ILE A 62 -4.49 6.02 -26.16
C ILE A 62 -3.09 5.57 -25.75
N GLN A 63 -2.04 6.23 -26.24
CA GLN A 63 -0.66 5.88 -25.85
C GLN A 63 -0.42 6.14 -24.35
N ARG A 64 -0.94 7.25 -23.83
CA ARG A 64 -0.90 7.58 -22.40
C ARG A 64 -1.58 6.50 -21.57
N GLN A 65 -2.76 6.04 -21.98
CA GLN A 65 -3.46 4.95 -21.29
C GLN A 65 -2.69 3.62 -21.36
N LYS A 66 -2.07 3.30 -22.49
CA LYS A 66 -1.24 2.09 -22.65
C LYS A 66 -0.03 2.10 -21.70
N LEU A 67 0.69 3.22 -21.62
CA LEU A 67 1.82 3.40 -20.70
C LEU A 67 1.38 3.31 -19.23
N ARG A 68 0.24 3.92 -18.89
CA ARG A 68 -0.34 3.80 -17.54
C ARG A 68 -0.69 2.36 -17.20
N ASN A 69 -1.35 1.64 -18.11
CA ASN A 69 -1.67 0.23 -17.92
C ASN A 69 -0.41 -0.64 -17.75
N GLN A 70 0.70 -0.32 -18.42
CA GLN A 70 1.98 -1.02 -18.22
C GLN A 70 2.50 -0.86 -16.79
N ILE A 71 2.43 0.34 -16.21
CA ILE A 71 2.83 0.58 -14.82
C ILE A 71 1.86 -0.12 -13.85
N MET A 72 0.55 -0.04 -14.10
CA MET A 72 -0.48 -0.61 -13.22
C MET A 72 -0.39 -2.15 -13.11
N LYS A 73 0.19 -2.85 -14.10
CA LYS A 73 0.46 -4.30 -14.02
C LYS A 73 1.39 -4.69 -12.87
N TYR A 74 2.19 -3.75 -12.37
CA TYR A 74 3.13 -3.96 -11.27
C TYR A 74 2.56 -3.57 -9.91
N THR A 75 1.27 -3.21 -9.86
CA THR A 75 0.60 -2.77 -8.64
C THR A 75 -0.23 -3.89 -8.02
N VAL A 76 -0.38 -3.83 -6.70
CA VAL A 76 -1.29 -4.68 -5.93
C VAL A 76 -2.08 -3.81 -4.95
N ASN A 77 -3.31 -4.22 -4.68
CA ASN A 77 -4.13 -3.60 -3.65
C ASN A 77 -3.85 -4.27 -2.31
N VAL A 78 -3.44 -3.49 -1.32
CA VAL A 78 -3.17 -3.96 0.04
C VAL A 78 -4.16 -3.34 1.01
N PRO A 79 -4.51 -4.01 2.12
CA PRO A 79 -5.29 -3.37 3.18
C PRO A 79 -4.61 -2.10 3.72
N TYR A 80 -5.37 -1.03 3.91
CA TYR A 80 -4.84 0.27 4.33
C TYR A 80 -4.09 0.20 5.67
N TYR A 81 -4.50 -0.68 6.59
CA TYR A 81 -3.81 -0.84 7.87
C TYR A 81 -2.38 -1.40 7.71
N HIS A 82 -2.09 -2.20 6.67
CA HIS A 82 -0.72 -2.63 6.36
C HIS A 82 0.13 -1.47 5.86
N TRP A 83 -0.44 -0.62 4.97
CA TRP A 83 0.22 0.61 4.54
C TRP A 83 0.53 1.52 5.72
N LYS A 84 -0.44 1.70 6.63
CA LYS A 84 -0.26 2.51 7.83
C LYS A 84 0.83 1.96 8.75
N SER A 85 0.85 0.64 8.96
CA SER A 85 1.89 -0.03 9.74
C SER A 85 3.29 0.16 9.14
N TYR A 86 3.42 0.08 7.81
CA TYR A 86 4.66 0.42 7.11
C TYR A 86 5.09 1.88 7.34
N GLN A 87 4.16 2.83 7.25
CA GLN A 87 4.45 4.25 7.52
C GLN A 87 4.93 4.49 8.95
N ASP A 88 4.35 3.80 9.92
CA ASP A 88 4.77 3.92 11.31
C ASP A 88 6.16 3.29 11.52
N ALA A 89 6.45 2.17 10.85
CA ALA A 89 7.77 1.54 10.83
C ALA A 89 8.87 2.42 10.21
N LEU A 90 8.55 3.20 9.17
CA LEU A 90 9.46 4.20 8.58
C LEU A 90 9.87 5.30 9.58
N ASN A 91 8.95 5.69 10.46
CA ASN A 91 9.13 6.78 11.43
C ASN A 91 9.63 6.31 12.79
N SER A 92 9.64 5.00 13.04
CA SER A 92 10.05 4.41 14.31
C SER A 92 11.49 4.82 14.68
N LYS A 93 11.63 5.52 15.81
CA LYS A 93 12.93 5.80 16.46
C LYS A 93 13.31 4.60 17.30
N LYS A 94 13.81 3.52 16.66
CA LYS A 94 14.50 2.36 17.28
C LYS A 94 14.11 2.09 18.74
N THR A 95 13.00 1.39 18.99
CA THR A 95 12.77 0.83 20.33
C THR A 95 12.49 -0.68 20.31
N SER A 96 12.12 -1.29 19.18
CA SER A 96 11.82 -2.75 19.19
C SER A 96 11.75 -3.47 17.83
N GLY A 97 12.28 -2.91 16.73
CA GLY A 97 12.26 -3.57 15.41
C GLY A 97 13.18 -2.94 14.35
N ARG A 98 13.35 -3.63 13.20
CA ARG A 98 14.06 -3.11 12.02
C ARG A 98 13.29 -1.92 11.44
N LYS A 99 13.99 -0.83 11.11
CA LYS A 99 13.40 0.30 10.38
C LYS A 99 13.06 -0.13 8.95
N ALA A 100 11.85 0.16 8.52
CA ALA A 100 11.45 -0.07 7.13
C ALA A 100 12.29 0.77 6.15
N LYS A 101 12.53 0.23 4.96
CA LYS A 101 13.19 0.91 3.84
C LYS A 101 12.18 1.81 3.14
N TYR A 102 12.55 3.08 2.99
CA TYR A 102 11.76 4.06 2.25
C TYR A 102 11.98 3.92 0.75
N TYR A 103 10.90 4.02 -0.02
CA TYR A 103 10.94 4.14 -1.47
C TYR A 103 10.18 5.38 -1.89
N GLU A 104 10.72 6.12 -2.86
CA GLU A 104 10.07 7.31 -3.39
C GLU A 104 8.82 6.92 -4.20
N PRO A 105 7.66 7.57 -3.96
CA PRO A 105 6.47 7.34 -4.77
C PRO A 105 6.68 7.75 -6.24
N ILE A 106 6.13 6.95 -7.15
CA ILE A 106 6.29 7.12 -8.59
C ILE A 106 5.22 8.07 -9.12
N GLN A 107 5.62 9.21 -9.65
CA GLN A 107 4.72 10.18 -10.29
C GLN A 107 4.26 9.68 -11.67
N ILE A 108 2.96 9.45 -11.86
CA ILE A 108 2.38 8.97 -13.14
C ILE A 108 1.46 9.98 -13.83
N GLY A 109 1.17 11.09 -13.17
CA GLY A 109 0.36 12.20 -13.68
C GLY A 109 0.70 13.51 -12.97
N LYS A 110 -0.06 14.59 -13.16
CA LYS A 110 0.21 15.87 -12.48
C LYS A 110 -0.01 15.82 -10.95
N TYR A 111 -1.05 15.10 -10.53
CA TYR A 111 -1.47 15.00 -9.12
C TYR A 111 -1.48 13.57 -8.60
N GLU A 112 -0.93 12.63 -9.38
CA GLU A 112 -1.08 11.21 -9.15
C GLU A 112 0.29 10.55 -8.98
N LYS A 113 0.42 9.85 -7.85
CA LYS A 113 1.60 9.10 -7.47
C LYS A 113 1.17 7.69 -7.08
N ILE A 114 1.93 6.69 -7.49
CA ILE A 114 1.80 5.33 -6.98
C ILE A 114 2.83 5.13 -5.88
N LYS A 115 2.38 4.67 -4.71
CA LYS A 115 3.24 4.40 -3.57
C LYS A 115 4.06 3.13 -3.82
N VAL A 116 5.31 3.12 -3.39
CA VAL A 116 6.14 1.90 -3.35
C VAL A 116 6.27 1.52 -1.87
N MET A 117 6.04 0.25 -1.56
CA MET A 117 5.99 -0.22 -0.18
C MET A 117 6.91 -1.42 0.01
N GLU A 118 7.69 -1.41 1.09
CA GLU A 118 8.48 -2.58 1.48
C GLU A 118 7.55 -3.69 1.97
N CYS A 119 7.58 -4.83 1.31
CA CYS A 119 6.79 -6.00 1.66
C CYS A 119 7.36 -7.28 1.06
N ASN A 120 6.77 -8.40 1.46
CA ASN A 120 7.01 -9.69 0.84
C ASN A 120 6.09 -9.82 -0.37
N TYR A 121 6.67 -10.17 -1.52
CA TYR A 121 5.91 -10.40 -2.74
C TYR A 121 6.59 -11.50 -3.56
N ASP A 122 5.88 -12.62 -3.72
CA ASP A 122 6.36 -13.79 -4.44
C ASP A 122 5.25 -14.36 -5.34
N LYS A 123 5.40 -15.61 -5.78
CA LYS A 123 4.40 -16.30 -6.61
C LYS A 123 3.04 -16.46 -5.93
N LYS A 124 2.97 -16.47 -4.59
CA LYS A 124 1.72 -16.52 -3.81
C LYS A 124 1.08 -15.13 -3.68
N GLY A 125 1.80 -14.10 -4.10
CA GLY A 125 1.35 -12.71 -4.09
C GLY A 125 1.87 -11.95 -2.88
N TYR A 126 1.08 -10.99 -2.45
CA TYR A 126 1.44 -10.08 -1.35
C TYR A 126 1.33 -10.74 0.01
N SER A 127 2.34 -10.53 0.86
CA SER A 127 2.28 -10.78 2.31
C SER A 127 2.89 -9.63 3.11
N PRO A 128 2.31 -9.29 4.28
CA PRO A 128 2.82 -8.20 5.11
C PRO A 128 4.15 -8.58 5.79
N ILE A 129 4.96 -7.57 6.09
CA ILE A 129 6.07 -7.69 7.04
C ILE A 129 5.52 -7.32 8.42
N GLU A 130 5.75 -8.15 9.43
CA GLU A 130 5.41 -7.82 10.81
C GLU A 130 6.48 -6.88 11.38
N TRP A 131 6.09 -5.61 11.61
CA TRP A 131 7.01 -4.57 12.08
C TRP A 131 7.15 -4.52 13.61
N THR A 132 6.27 -5.21 14.34
CA THR A 132 6.29 -5.35 15.80
C THR A 132 6.52 -6.80 16.18
N LYS A 133 7.48 -7.10 17.07
CA LYS A 133 7.53 -8.40 17.72
C LYS A 133 6.27 -8.57 18.58
N LYS A 134 5.57 -9.69 18.47
CA LYS A 134 4.75 -10.17 19.59
C LYS A 134 5.73 -10.38 20.75
N THR A 135 5.56 -9.65 21.85
CA THR A 135 6.09 -10.12 23.12
C THR A 135 5.44 -11.47 23.35
N GLU A 136 6.22 -12.54 23.25
CA GLU A 136 5.84 -13.81 23.84
C GLU A 136 5.75 -13.54 25.34
N ASP A 137 4.52 -13.42 25.84
CA ASP A 137 4.24 -13.53 27.26
C ASP A 137 4.63 -14.96 27.64
N ASN A 138 5.88 -15.13 28.08
CA ASN A 138 6.31 -16.36 28.71
C ASN A 138 5.66 -16.41 30.09
N GLU A 139 4.70 -17.33 30.21
CA GLU A 139 4.13 -17.90 31.43
C GLU A 139 5.20 -18.31 32.46
#